data_AF-A0A7K2P2T1-F1
#
_entry.id   AF-A0A7K2P2T1-F1
#
_cell.length_a   1.000
_cell.length_b   1.000
_cell.length_c   1.000
_cell.angle_alpha   90.00
_cell.angle_beta   90.00
_cell.angle_gamma   90.00
#
_symmetry.space_group_name_H-M   'P 1'
#
loop_
_entity.id
_entity.type
_entity.pdbx_description
1 polymer ?
#
loop_
_entity_poly.entity_id
_entity_poly.type
_entity_poly.pdbx_seq_one_letter_code
_entity_poly.pdbx_strand_id
1 'polypeptide(L)'
;MRVLVTGSAGFIGSHVVEALREHGHEPVGYDVREDPGADVRDPAALARALAGVDAVCHQAAMVGLGNGFADAAEYVSRNDLGTAVLLAAAAGAGVRRLVLAGSMVVYGEGRYTCARHGVVRPGPRAVADL
;
A
#
# COMPACT_ATOMS: atom_id res chain seq x y z
N MET A 1 -11.84 13.97 8.41
CA MET A 1 -12.00 13.23 7.13
C MET A 1 -12.35 11.80 7.46
N ARG A 2 -13.14 11.15 6.63
CA ARG A 2 -13.37 9.71 6.66
C ARG A 2 -12.34 9.03 5.78
N VAL A 3 -11.45 8.22 6.37
CA VAL A 3 -10.26 7.70 5.69
C VAL A 3 -10.28 6.18 5.66
N LEU A 4 -10.30 5.58 4.47
CA LEU A 4 -10.14 4.13 4.34
C LEU A 4 -8.68 3.75 4.57
N VAL A 5 -8.43 2.86 5.52
CA VAL A 5 -7.08 2.33 5.79
C VAL A 5 -7.08 0.85 5.43
N THR A 6 -6.52 0.50 4.27
CA THR A 6 -6.37 -0.92 3.94
C THR A 6 -5.16 -1.48 4.67
N GLY A 7 -5.21 -2.75 5.07
CA GLY A 7 -4.14 -3.33 5.90
C GLY A 7 -4.19 -2.81 7.33
N SER A 8 -5.37 -2.38 7.81
CA SER A 8 -5.59 -1.74 9.11
C SER A 8 -5.19 -2.59 10.31
N ALA A 9 -5.24 -3.92 10.17
CA ALA A 9 -4.79 -4.84 11.22
C ALA A 9 -3.28 -5.12 11.16
N GLY A 10 -2.56 -4.48 10.23
CA GLY A 10 -1.12 -4.62 10.02
C GLY A 10 -0.31 -3.73 10.94
N PHE A 11 1.01 -3.95 10.96
CA PHE A 11 1.91 -3.17 11.82
C PHE A 11 1.82 -1.67 11.55
N ILE A 12 1.99 -1.23 10.30
CA ILE A 12 1.90 0.19 9.94
C ILE A 12 0.43 0.67 9.97
N GLY A 13 -0.48 -0.13 9.44
CA GLY A 13 -1.90 0.23 9.33
C GLY A 13 -2.56 0.52 10.68
N SER A 14 -2.26 -0.25 11.73
CA SER A 14 -2.85 -0.05 13.05
C SER A 14 -2.43 1.30 13.66
N HIS A 15 -1.16 1.66 13.53
CA HIS A 15 -0.64 2.97 13.96
C HIS A 15 -1.20 4.13 13.13
N VAL A 16 -1.42 3.94 11.82
CA VAL A 16 -2.12 4.93 10.99
C VAL A 16 -3.56 5.13 11.48
N VAL A 17 -4.28 4.05 11.81
CA VAL A 17 -5.64 4.12 12.36
C VAL A 17 -5.65 4.88 13.69
N GLU A 18 -4.73 4.59 14.59
CA GLU A 18 -4.57 5.29 15.88
C GLU A 18 -4.31 6.79 15.65
N ALA A 19 -3.30 7.12 14.85
CA ALA A 19 -2.94 8.50 14.55
C ALA A 19 -4.10 9.29 13.90
N LEU A 20 -4.87 8.66 13.00
CA LEU A 20 -6.05 9.30 12.41
C LEU A 20 -7.10 9.65 13.48
N ARG A 21 -7.37 8.75 14.44
CA ARG A 21 -8.31 9.02 15.54
C ARG A 21 -7.83 10.16 16.44
N GLU A 22 -6.56 10.13 16.82
CA GLU A 22 -5.94 11.16 17.67
C GLU A 22 -6.04 12.56 17.04
N HIS A 23 -6.02 12.65 15.71
CA HIS A 23 -6.13 13.91 14.97
C HIS A 23 -7.56 14.24 14.53
N GLY A 24 -8.59 13.59 15.11
CA GLY A 24 -10.00 13.91 14.86
C GLY A 24 -10.50 13.49 13.48
N HIS A 25 -9.91 12.45 12.90
CA HIS A 25 -10.39 11.82 11.66
C HIS A 25 -11.13 10.50 11.98
N GLU A 26 -11.94 10.05 11.03
CA GLU A 26 -12.71 8.79 11.13
C GLU A 26 -12.03 7.72 10.26
N PRO A 27 -11.17 6.86 10.82
CA PRO A 27 -10.61 5.76 10.06
C PRO A 27 -11.64 4.65 9.85
N VAL A 28 -11.68 4.12 8.63
CA VAL A 28 -12.43 2.94 8.22
C VAL A 28 -11.41 1.82 7.98
N GLY A 29 -11.35 0.85 8.89
CA GLY A 29 -10.46 -0.30 8.74
C GLY A 29 -10.91 -1.21 7.59
N TYR A 30 -9.96 -1.77 6.87
CA TYR A 30 -10.18 -2.69 5.76
C TYR A 30 -9.05 -3.72 5.68
N ASP A 31 -9.26 -4.91 6.23
CA ASP A 31 -8.24 -5.96 6.29
C ASP A 31 -8.89 -7.35 6.32
N VAL A 32 -8.38 -8.26 5.49
CA VAL A 32 -8.82 -9.66 5.39
C VAL A 32 -8.71 -10.43 6.72
N ARG A 33 -7.87 -9.98 7.66
CA ARG A 33 -7.72 -10.59 8.98
C ARG A 33 -8.85 -10.25 9.95
N GLU A 34 -9.50 -9.11 9.75
CA GLU A 34 -10.65 -8.67 10.55
C GLU A 34 -11.97 -9.08 9.90
N ASP A 35 -12.03 -8.99 8.56
CA ASP A 35 -13.16 -9.40 7.75
C ASP A 35 -12.65 -10.06 6.45
N PRO A 36 -12.87 -11.37 6.23
CA PRO A 36 -12.48 -12.04 5.00
C PRO A 36 -13.04 -11.39 3.71
N GLY A 37 -14.15 -10.65 3.81
CA GLY A 37 -14.71 -9.87 2.70
C GLY A 37 -14.01 -8.54 2.42
N ALA A 38 -13.08 -8.11 3.28
CA ALA A 38 -12.26 -6.91 3.12
C ALA A 38 -10.96 -7.20 2.33
N ASP A 39 -11.09 -7.85 1.17
CA ASP A 39 -9.99 -8.14 0.25
C ASP A 39 -9.91 -7.04 -0.83
N VAL A 40 -8.74 -6.42 -0.96
CA VAL A 40 -8.48 -5.37 -1.97
C VAL A 40 -8.61 -5.88 -3.41
N ARG A 41 -8.67 -7.20 -3.61
CA ARG A 41 -8.93 -7.84 -4.90
C ARG A 41 -10.43 -7.96 -5.22
N ASP A 42 -11.32 -7.68 -4.26
CA ASP A 42 -12.78 -7.68 -4.46
C ASP A 42 -13.29 -6.26 -4.81
N PRO A 43 -13.63 -5.98 -6.08
CA PRO A 43 -14.10 -4.67 -6.51
C PRO A 43 -15.44 -4.29 -5.87
N ALA A 44 -16.33 -5.25 -5.60
CA ALA A 44 -17.63 -4.97 -5.03
C ALA A 44 -17.52 -4.62 -3.53
N ALA A 45 -16.64 -5.32 -2.81
CA ALA A 45 -16.31 -4.97 -1.42
C ALA A 45 -15.67 -3.59 -1.31
N LEU A 46 -14.72 -3.27 -2.18
CA LEU A 46 -14.10 -1.95 -2.24
C LEU A 46 -15.11 -0.84 -2.54
N ALA A 47 -16.01 -1.05 -3.51
CA ALA A 47 -17.05 -0.06 -3.82
C ALA A 47 -17.93 0.27 -2.60
N ARG A 48 -18.26 -0.73 -1.77
CA ARG A 48 -18.99 -0.52 -0.50
C ARG A 48 -18.14 0.22 0.53
N ALA A 49 -16.89 -0.18 0.69
CA ALA A 49 -15.99 0.41 1.69
C ALA A 49 -15.64 1.88 1.37
N LEU A 50 -15.58 2.23 0.09
CA LEU A 50 -15.26 3.58 -0.40
C LEU A 50 -16.45 4.56 -0.34
N ALA A 51 -17.67 4.09 -0.06
CA ALA A 51 -18.83 4.96 0.03
C ALA A 51 -18.63 6.03 1.14
N GLY A 52 -18.64 7.30 0.76
CA GLY A 52 -18.46 8.44 1.69
C GLY A 52 -17.03 8.58 2.24
N VAL A 53 -16.03 7.96 1.62
CA VAL A 53 -14.62 8.11 1.99
C VAL A 53 -14.03 9.37 1.34
N ASP A 54 -13.27 10.15 2.10
CA ASP A 54 -12.58 11.37 1.63
C ASP A 54 -11.17 11.08 1.08
N ALA A 55 -10.50 10.07 1.64
CA ALA A 55 -9.13 9.70 1.32
C ALA A 55 -8.84 8.22 1.61
N VAL A 56 -7.85 7.65 0.93
CA VAL A 56 -7.36 6.29 1.15
C VAL A 56 -5.92 6.30 1.65
N CYS A 57 -5.63 5.52 2.68
CA CYS A 57 -4.28 5.12 3.07
C CYS A 57 -4.10 3.63 2.78
N HIS A 58 -3.40 3.29 1.70
CA HIS A 58 -3.23 1.93 1.22
C HIS A 58 -1.97 1.30 1.84
N GLN A 59 -2.16 0.49 2.88
CA GLN A 59 -1.09 -0.25 3.58
C GLN A 59 -1.23 -1.77 3.42
N ALA A 60 -2.26 -2.25 2.69
CA ALA A 60 -2.45 -3.67 2.45
C ALA A 60 -1.43 -4.14 1.40
N ALA A 61 -0.52 -5.01 1.80
CA ALA A 61 0.43 -5.67 0.91
C ALA A 61 0.86 -7.01 1.51
N MET A 62 1.26 -7.93 0.65
CA MET A 62 2.07 -9.08 1.01
C MET A 62 3.53 -8.67 1.02
N VAL A 63 4.22 -8.97 2.12
CA VAL A 63 5.66 -8.72 2.29
C VAL A 63 6.38 -10.04 2.53
N GLY A 64 7.57 -10.19 1.93
CA GLY A 64 8.39 -11.39 2.04
C GLY A 64 7.89 -12.52 1.13
N LEU A 65 8.78 -13.04 0.29
CA LEU A 65 8.49 -14.26 -0.46
C LEU A 65 8.57 -15.45 0.50
N GLY A 66 7.44 -15.86 1.07
CA GLY A 66 7.37 -16.95 2.06
C GLY A 66 8.05 -18.23 1.57
N ASN A 67 7.68 -18.70 0.37
CA ASN A 67 8.27 -19.85 -0.31
C ASN A 67 9.25 -19.44 -1.43
N GLY A 68 9.83 -18.24 -1.37
CA GLY A 68 10.64 -17.72 -2.47
C GLY A 68 9.81 -17.42 -3.72
N PHE A 69 10.41 -17.58 -4.90
CA PHE A 69 9.80 -17.15 -6.16
C PHE A 69 8.51 -17.90 -6.55
N ALA A 70 8.23 -19.05 -5.92
CA ALA A 70 7.00 -19.80 -6.16
C ALA A 70 5.73 -18.99 -5.83
N ASP A 71 5.82 -18.06 -4.87
CA ASP A 71 4.68 -17.23 -4.44
C ASP A 71 4.52 -15.98 -5.31
N ALA A 72 5.30 -15.80 -6.38
CA ALA A 72 5.30 -14.58 -7.20
C ALA A 72 3.90 -14.22 -7.71
N ALA A 73 3.10 -15.20 -8.14
CA ALA A 73 1.73 -14.95 -8.61
C ALA A 73 0.82 -14.40 -7.50
N GLU A 74 0.93 -14.93 -6.27
CA GLU A 74 0.15 -14.42 -5.13
C GLU A 74 0.63 -13.04 -4.70
N TYR A 75 1.94 -12.80 -4.78
CA TYR A 75 2.55 -11.50 -4.49
C TYR A 75 2.02 -10.42 -5.45
N VAL A 76 2.00 -10.71 -6.76
CA VAL A 76 1.46 -9.82 -7.80
C VAL A 76 -0.05 -9.66 -7.66
N SER A 77 -0.77 -10.73 -7.33
CA SER A 77 -2.21 -10.70 -7.08
C SER A 77 -2.58 -9.74 -5.95
N ARG A 78 -1.86 -9.80 -4.82
CA ARG A 78 -2.14 -8.95 -3.66
C ARG A 78 -1.65 -7.52 -3.83
N ASN A 79 -0.44 -7.35 -4.37
CA ASN A 79 0.22 -6.05 -4.37
C ASN A 79 -0.15 -5.24 -5.61
N ASP A 80 0.04 -5.80 -6.81
CA ASP A 80 -0.18 -5.07 -8.06
C ASP A 80 -1.66 -5.05 -8.45
N LEU A 81 -2.28 -6.23 -8.56
CA LEU A 81 -3.69 -6.34 -8.93
C LEU A 81 -4.59 -5.73 -7.85
N GLY A 82 -4.36 -6.05 -6.58
CA GLY A 82 -5.11 -5.45 -5.46
C GLY A 82 -5.04 -3.91 -5.46
N THR A 83 -3.86 -3.33 -5.68
CA THR A 83 -3.71 -1.87 -5.84
C THR A 83 -4.51 -1.36 -7.04
N ALA A 84 -4.44 -2.03 -8.19
CA ALA A 84 -5.16 -1.61 -9.39
C ALA A 84 -6.69 -1.63 -9.21
N VAL A 85 -7.22 -2.66 -8.55
CA VAL A 85 -8.65 -2.77 -8.23
C VAL A 85 -9.08 -1.65 -7.28
N LEU A 86 -8.29 -1.37 -6.24
CA LEU A 86 -8.52 -0.24 -5.33
C LEU A 86 -8.53 1.10 -6.06
N LEU A 87 -7.57 1.35 -6.95
CA LEU A 87 -7.50 2.60 -7.73
C LEU A 87 -8.72 2.77 -8.64
N ALA A 88 -9.15 1.70 -9.32
CA ALA A 88 -10.34 1.73 -10.16
C ALA A 88 -11.62 2.01 -9.34
N ALA A 89 -11.77 1.35 -8.19
CA ALA A 89 -12.89 1.57 -7.29
C ALA A 89 -12.89 2.99 -6.69
N ALA A 90 -11.72 3.51 -6.30
CA ALA A 90 -11.57 4.87 -5.77
C ALA A 90 -11.94 5.92 -6.82
N ALA A 91 -11.52 5.73 -8.07
CA ALA A 91 -11.91 6.58 -9.18
C ALA A 91 -13.44 6.57 -9.39
N GLY A 92 -14.07 5.39 -9.37
CA GLY A 92 -15.52 5.25 -9.47
C GLY A 92 -16.29 5.91 -8.31
N ALA A 93 -15.72 5.89 -7.10
CA ALA A 93 -16.27 6.55 -5.92
C ALA A 93 -15.94 8.06 -5.83
N GLY A 94 -15.15 8.60 -6.77
CA GLY A 94 -14.75 10.01 -6.76
C GLY A 94 -13.68 10.37 -5.72
N VAL A 95 -13.03 9.37 -5.11
CA VAL A 95 -11.97 9.57 -4.12
C VAL A 95 -10.65 9.91 -4.83
N ARG A 96 -10.13 11.11 -4.57
CA ARG A 96 -8.95 11.66 -5.29
C ARG A 96 -7.69 11.77 -4.43
N ARG A 97 -7.76 11.40 -3.15
CA ARG A 97 -6.65 11.49 -2.20
C ARG A 97 -6.19 10.09 -1.83
N LEU A 98 -4.94 9.78 -2.14
CA LEU A 98 -4.32 8.48 -1.87
C LEU A 98 -2.94 8.69 -1.25
N VAL A 99 -2.67 7.95 -0.18
CA VAL A 99 -1.33 7.67 0.33
C VAL A 99 -1.06 6.18 0.09
N LEU A 100 0.00 5.88 -0.66
CA LEU A 100 0.41 4.52 -1.01
C LEU A 100 1.69 4.13 -0.25
N ALA A 101 1.69 2.97 0.39
CA ALA A 101 2.91 2.38 0.93
C ALA A 101 3.84 1.93 -0.20
N GLY A 102 4.93 2.67 -0.42
CA GLY A 102 5.98 2.29 -1.35
C GLY A 102 6.97 1.29 -0.74
N SER A 103 7.92 0.82 -1.55
CA SER A 103 9.01 -0.04 -1.08
C SER A 103 10.33 0.30 -1.75
N MET A 104 11.40 0.28 -0.97
CA MET A 104 12.77 0.46 -1.47
C MET A 104 13.18 -0.60 -2.51
N VAL A 105 12.51 -1.76 -2.53
CA VAL A 105 12.84 -2.84 -3.47
C VAL A 105 12.57 -2.48 -4.93
N VAL A 106 11.79 -1.42 -5.19
CA VAL A 106 11.62 -0.87 -6.54
C VAL A 106 12.95 -0.44 -7.17
N TYR A 107 13.95 -0.13 -6.33
CA TYR A 107 15.28 0.22 -6.78
C TYR A 107 16.16 -1.00 -7.13
N GLY A 108 15.68 -2.22 -6.91
CA GLY A 108 16.44 -3.44 -7.17
C GLY A 108 17.77 -3.48 -6.41
N GLU A 109 18.82 -4.00 -7.06
CA GLU A 109 20.16 -4.13 -6.47
C GLU A 109 20.94 -2.79 -6.40
N GLY A 110 20.34 -1.68 -6.82
CA GLY A 110 20.98 -0.36 -6.83
C GLY A 110 22.06 -0.19 -7.89
N ARG A 111 22.33 -1.19 -8.75
CA ARG A 111 23.27 -1.04 -9.86
C ARG A 111 22.55 -0.53 -11.11
N TYR A 112 22.88 0.68 -11.53
CA TYR A 112 22.26 1.32 -12.70
C TYR A 112 23.28 1.75 -13.76
N THR A 113 22.83 1.85 -15.00
CA THR A 113 23.62 2.40 -16.10
C THR A 113 23.11 3.81 -16.42
N CYS A 114 23.97 4.81 -16.26
CA CYS A 114 23.68 6.20 -16.58
C CYS A 114 24.53 6.63 -17.78
N ALA A 115 23.92 7.22 -18.81
CA ALA A 115 24.64 7.70 -19.99
C ALA A 115 25.73 8.74 -19.67
N ARG A 116 25.58 9.48 -18.56
CA ARG A 116 26.56 10.48 -18.10
C ARG A 116 27.60 9.92 -17.13
N HIS A 117 27.16 9.09 -16.18
CA HIS A 117 28.00 8.66 -15.05
C HIS A 117 28.55 7.23 -15.18
N GLY A 118 28.23 6.53 -16.27
CA GLY A 118 28.58 5.12 -16.45
C GLY A 118 27.78 4.21 -15.51
N VAL A 119 28.42 3.16 -15.00
CA VAL A 119 27.81 2.23 -14.04
C VAL A 119 27.81 2.88 -12.66
N VAL A 120 26.62 3.14 -12.11
CA VAL A 120 26.41 3.71 -10.78
C VAL A 120 26.07 2.59 -9.80
N ARG A 121 26.70 2.61 -8.63
CA ARG A 121 26.33 1.80 -7.46
C ARG A 121 26.17 2.75 -6.27
N PRO A 122 25.10 2.68 -5.48
CA PRO A 122 24.96 3.51 -4.28
C PRO A 122 26.07 3.13 -3.30
N GLY A 123 26.77 4.14 -2.79
CA GLY A 123 27.61 3.98 -1.62
C GLY A 123 26.76 3.81 -0.35
N PRO A 124 27.37 3.48 0.79
CA PRO A 124 26.72 3.59 2.09
C PRO A 124 26.14 5.01 2.27
N ARG A 125 24.98 5.14 2.92
CA ARG A 125 24.47 6.46 3.36
C ARG A 125 25.54 7.15 4.20
N ALA A 126 25.81 8.43 3.93
CA ALA A 126 26.69 9.19 4.80
C ALA A 126 25.95 9.47 6.12
N VAL A 127 26.71 9.69 7.20
CA VAL A 127 26.12 10.07 8.50
C VAL A 127 25.31 11.37 8.39
N ALA A 128 25.70 12.25 7.47
CA ALA A 128 24.97 13.50 7.20
C ALA A 128 23.63 13.31 6.48
N ASP A 129 23.36 12.13 5.92
CA ASP A 129 22.10 11.79 5.23
C ASP A 129 21.07 11.07 6.15
N LEU A 130 21.40 10.89 7.43
CA LEU A 130 20.54 10.28 8.46
C LEU A 130 19.91 11.36 9.35
#